data_AF-A0A9K3P9C9-F1
#
_entry.id   AF-A0A9K3P9C9-F1
#
_cell.length_a   1.000
_cell.length_b   1.000
_cell.length_c   1.000
_cell.angle_alpha   90.00
_cell.angle_beta   90.00
_cell.angle_gamma   90.00
#
_symmetry.space_group_name_H-M   'P 1'
#
loop_
_entity.id
_entity.type
_entity.pdbx_description
1 polymer ?
#
loop_
_entity_poly.entity_id
_entity_poly.type
_entity_poly.pdbx_seq_one_letter_code
_entity_poly.pdbx_strand_id
1 'polypeptide(L)' 'MSDSEIIECFRLLDTEGKGYIKADDLRRMLTTMGEKMSDRDVDQLLQDAGGGNKVEYEAFVKKMNKAAAGGA' A
#
# COMPACT_ATOMS: atom_id res chain seq x y z
N MET A 1 -1.07 -8.97 9.66
CA MET A 1 -1.42 -7.54 9.82
C MET A 1 -2.79 -7.34 9.22
N SER A 2 -3.67 -6.65 9.94
CA SER A 2 -4.97 -6.20 9.43
C SER A 2 -4.84 -4.93 8.60
N ASP A 3 -5.84 -4.64 7.77
CA ASP A 3 -5.89 -3.41 6.96
C ASP A 3 -5.67 -2.15 7.80
N SER A 4 -6.28 -2.10 8.98
CA SER A 4 -6.18 -0.98 9.90
C SER A 4 -4.76 -0.74 10.40
N GLU A 5 -4.01 -1.80 10.72
CA GLU A 5 -2.62 -1.69 11.17
C GLU A 5 -1.70 -1.14 10.07
N ILE A 6 -1.93 -1.58 8.83
CA ILE A 6 -1.18 -1.09 7.66
C ILE A 6 -1.50 0.38 7.40
N ILE A 7 -2.78 0.76 7.48
CA ILE A 7 -3.23 2.15 7.30
C ILE A 7 -2.64 3.05 8.41
N GLU A 8 -2.61 2.61 9.65
CA GLU A 8 -1.99 3.39 10.74
C GLU A 8 -0.49 3.62 10.49
N CYS A 9 0.21 2.59 10.01
CA CYS A 9 1.62 2.73 9.64
C CYS A 9 1.84 3.77 8.54
N PHE A 10 0.95 3.85 7.55
CA PHE A 10 1.01 4.89 6.52
C PHE A 10 0.62 6.28 7.03
N ARG A 11 -0.35 6.37 7.95
CA ARG A 11 -0.71 7.64 8.61
C ARG A 11 0.45 8.23 9.41
N LEU A 12 1.34 7.39 9.96
CA LEU A 12 2.56 7.86 10.63
C LEU A 12 3.57 8.51 9.65
N LEU A 13 3.55 8.12 8.37
CA LEU A 13 4.38 8.73 7.33
C LEU A 13 3.73 9.97 6.72
N ASP A 14 2.40 10.00 6.63
CA ASP A 14 1.64 11.15 6.16
C ASP A 14 1.40 12.17 7.29
N THR A 15 2.49 12.79 7.76
CA THR A 15 2.47 13.78 8.86
C THR A 15 1.62 15.02 8.56
N GLU A 16 1.35 15.27 7.28
CA GLU A 16 0.55 16.40 6.81
C GLU A 16 -0.93 16.02 6.59
N GLY A 17 -1.30 14.74 6.73
CA GLY A 17 -2.68 14.26 6.59
C GLY A 17 -3.26 14.44 5.18
N LYS A 18 -2.43 14.24 4.15
CA LYS A 18 -2.82 14.38 2.73
C LYS A 18 -3.71 13.24 2.23
N GLY A 19 -3.71 12.09 2.92
CA GLY A 19 -4.38 10.86 2.50
C GLY A 19 -3.59 10.06 1.46
N TYR A 20 -2.35 10.46 1.14
CA TYR A 20 -1.48 9.78 0.19
C TYR A 20 0.01 9.90 0.58
N ILE A 21 0.79 8.90 0.19
CA ILE A 21 2.25 8.89 0.34
C ILE A 21 2.93 8.63 -1.00
N LYS A 22 4.26 8.69 -1.06
CA LYS A 22 4.97 8.35 -2.30
C LYS A 22 4.94 6.84 -2.52
N ALA A 23 4.91 6.45 -3.79
CA ALA A 23 4.98 5.03 -4.18
C ALA A 23 6.22 4.33 -3.59
N ASP A 24 7.37 5.01 -3.57
CA ASP A 24 8.61 4.49 -2.99
C ASP A 24 8.51 4.24 -1.48
N ASP A 25 7.84 5.15 -0.75
CA ASP A 25 7.64 5.02 0.70
C ASP A 25 6.66 3.88 1.01
N LEU A 26 5.60 3.76 0.20
CA LEU A 26 4.64 2.66 0.28
C LEU A 26 5.33 1.31 0.05
N ARG A 27 6.14 1.21 -1.01
CA ARG A 27 6.92 0.01 -1.34
C ARG A 27 7.90 -0.36 -0.24
N ARG A 28 8.64 0.60 0.32
CA ARG A 28 9.53 0.35 1.46
C ARG A 28 8.78 -0.20 2.66
N MET A 29 7.64 0.36 2.99
CA MET A 29 6.84 -0.10 4.14
C MET A 29 6.31 -1.52 3.93
N LEU A 30 5.71 -1.81 2.78
CA LEU A 30 5.12 -3.13 2.49
C LEU A 30 6.16 -4.25 2.35
N THR A 31 7.39 -3.91 1.93
CA THR A 31 8.51 -4.86 1.87
C THR A 31 9.23 -5.04 3.21
N THR A 32 9.04 -4.10 4.16
CA THR A 32 9.68 -4.10 5.48
C THR A 32 8.74 -4.59 6.59
N MET A 33 7.43 -4.40 6.44
CA MET A 33 6.42 -4.77 7.44
C MET A 33 5.73 -6.10 7.08
N GLY A 34 5.84 -7.09 7.98
CA GLY A 34 5.01 -8.30 7.96
C GLY A 34 5.27 -9.28 6.81
N GLU A 35 4.20 -9.91 6.29
CA GLU A 35 4.24 -10.76 5.10
C GLU A 35 4.61 -9.90 3.89
N LYS A 36 5.86 -10.05 3.46
CA LYS A 36 6.43 -9.29 2.36
C LYS A 36 5.61 -9.53 1.11
N MET A 37 4.89 -8.51 0.66
CA MET A 37 4.41 -8.48 -0.71
C MET A 37 5.62 -8.50 -1.64
N SER A 38 5.51 -9.24 -2.74
CA SER A 38 6.58 -9.22 -3.73
C SER A 38 6.59 -7.85 -4.40
N ASP A 39 7.79 -7.40 -4.77
CA ASP A 39 8.01 -6.22 -5.59
C ASP A 39 7.08 -6.17 -6.81
N ARG A 40 6.82 -7.33 -7.41
CA ARG A 40 5.93 -7.48 -8.56
C ARG A 40 4.47 -7.16 -8.24
N ASP A 41 3.96 -7.63 -7.09
CA ASP A 41 2.58 -7.37 -6.68
C ASP A 41 2.40 -5.88 -6.34
N VAL A 42 3.41 -5.27 -5.71
CA VAL A 42 3.42 -3.85 -5.43
C VAL A 42 3.44 -3.05 -6.73
N ASP A 43 4.30 -3.38 -7.68
CA ASP A 43 4.39 -2.69 -8.98
C ASP A 43 3.07 -2.80 -9.76
N GLN A 44 2.43 -3.96 -9.73
CA GLN A 44 1.13 -4.16 -10.39
C GLN A 44 0.03 -3.31 -9.74
N LEU A 45 -0.01 -3.24 -8.40
CA LEU A 45 -0.97 -2.40 -7.69
C LEU A 45 -0.70 -0.91 -7.88
N LEU A 46 0.56 -0.50 -7.98
CA LEU A 46 0.97 0.88 -8.27
C LEU A 46 0.59 1.29 -9.70
N GLN A 47 0.75 0.38 -10.66
CA GLN A 47 0.31 0.59 -12.04
C GLN A 47 -1.21 0.75 -12.10
N ASP A 48 -1.96 -0.08 -11.37
CA ASP A 48 -3.43 0.01 -11.25
C ASP A 48 -3.90 1.24 -10.46
N ALA A 49 -3.03 1.87 -9.68
CA ALA A 49 -3.29 3.14 -9.01
C ALA A 49 -3.03 4.37 -9.90
N GLY A 50 -2.62 4.17 -11.16
CA GLY A 50 -2.43 5.24 -12.14
C GLY A 50 -0.98 5.66 -12.35
N GLY A 51 -0.01 4.88 -11.86
CA GLY A 51 1.42 5.06 -12.19
C GLY A 51 2.02 6.40 -11.75
N GLY A 52 1.43 7.05 -10.74
CA GLY A 52 1.89 8.34 -10.23
C GLY A 52 2.89 8.23 -9.08
N ASN A 53 3.55 9.34 -8.76
CA ASN A 53 4.41 9.49 -7.57
C ASN A 53 3.63 9.56 -6.25
N LYS A 54 2.31 9.39 -6.27
CA LYS A 54 1.42 9.52 -5.11
C LYS A 54 0.45 8.34 -5.09
N VAL A 55 0.30 7.74 -3.92
CA VAL A 55 -0.54 6.57 -3.69
C VAL A 55 -1.46 6.84 -2.52
N GLU A 56 -2.77 6.77 -2.76
CA GLU A 56 -3.78 6.78 -1.70
C GLU A 56 -3.74 5.44 -0.96
N TYR A 57 -3.14 5.44 0.23
CA TYR A 57 -2.83 4.21 0.95
C TYR A 57 -4.09 3.47 1.42
N GLU A 58 -5.18 4.16 1.75
CA GLU A 58 -6.44 3.50 2.15
C GLU A 58 -7.08 2.75 0.98
N ALA A 59 -7.11 3.38 -0.20
CA ALA A 59 -7.59 2.75 -1.43
C ALA A 59 -6.69 1.58 -1.84
N PHE A 60 -5.37 1.73 -1.67
CA PHE A 60 -4.39 0.70 -1.95
C PHE A 60 -4.58 -0.54 -1.07
N VAL A 61 -4.66 -0.37 0.26
CA VAL A 61 -4.85 -1.48 1.21
C VAL A 61 -6.17 -2.21 0.92
N LYS A 62 -7.24 -1.47 0.62
CA LYS A 62 -8.53 -2.07 0.25
C LYS A 62 -8.45 -2.89 -1.05
N LYS A 63 -7.67 -2.44 -2.04
CA LYS A 63 -7.41 -3.20 -3.28
C LYS A 63 -6.54 -4.44 -3.01
N MET A 64 -5.49 -4.29 -2.21
CA MET A 64 -4.60 -5.37 -1.80
C MET A 64 -5.37 -6.50 -1.11
N ASN A 65 -6.26 -6.18 -0.18
CA ASN A 65 -7.05 -7.19 0.53
C ASN A 65 -8.04 -7.92 -0.40
N LYS A 66 -8.57 -7.20 -1.41
CA LYS A 66 -9.41 -7.80 -2.45
C LYS A 66 -8.61 -8.72 -3.39
N ALA A 67 -7.34 -8.42 -3.65
CA ALA A 67 -6.45 -9.24 -4.46
C ALA A 67 -5.94 -10.48 -3.70
N ALA A 68 -5.62 -10.34 -2.41
CA ALA A 68 -5.20 -11.45 -1.54
C ALA A 68 -6.36 -12.43 -1.25
N ALA A 69 -7.60 -11.96 -1.19
CA ALA A 69 -8.79 -12.80 -1.02
C ALA A 69 -9.25 -13.52 -2.32
N GLY A 70 -8.55 -13.31 -3.44
CA GLY A 70 -8.90 -13.85 -4.76
C GLY A 70 -8.29 -15.21 -5.12
N GLY A 71 -7.52 -15.84 -4.23
CA GLY A 71 -6.97 -17.18 -4.44
C GLY A 71 -8.01 -18.27 -4.18
N ALA A 72 -8.81 -18.57 -5.20
CA ALA A 72 -9.54 -19.83 -5.34
C ALA A 72 -8.76 -20.77 -6.27
#